data_AF-A0A354HS63-F1
#
_entry.id   AF-A0A354HS63-F1
#
_cell.length_a   1.000
_cell.length_b   1.000
_cell.length_c   1.000
_cell.angle_alpha   90.00
_cell.angle_beta   90.00
_cell.angle_gamma   90.00
#
_symmetry.space_group_name_H-M   'P 1'
#
loop_
_entity.id
_entity.type
_entity.pdbx_description
1 polymer ?
#
loop_
_entity_poly.entity_id
_entity_poly.type
_entity_poly.pdbx_seq_one_letter_code
_entity_poly.pdbx_strand_id
1 'polypeptide(L)'
;GKGLGHRFLRHVERTRLLVHIIDIAAIEGRNPLEDYRKINQELAKFNSRLEELPQIVALNKVDLLADRQLVEKFQESLEGVEVWEISAATGRGTKSLIVRIAQLLAELPKVPLNPPEQEVELIELSPQQGIIINKLADDVYAVSGRRVEILAAKTDFSNDEAIANFYQVAKRMGVFDLLGKEGIKPGDTVVIGEMEFTYE
;
A
#
# COMPACT_ATOMS: atom_id res chain seq x y z
N GLY A 1 -25.12 -10.67 -3.72
CA GLY A 1 -24.51 -9.71 -4.68
C GLY A 1 -23.09 -10.15 -5.00
N LYS A 2 -22.51 -9.70 -6.12
CA LYS A 2 -21.15 -10.07 -6.58
C LYS A 2 -19.99 -9.45 -5.75
N GLY A 3 -20.21 -9.20 -4.47
CA GLY A 3 -19.30 -8.43 -3.60
C GLY A 3 -19.25 -6.93 -3.90
N LEU A 4 -18.44 -6.19 -3.14
CA LEU A 4 -18.22 -4.74 -3.28
C LEU A 4 -17.48 -4.37 -4.57
N GLY A 5 -16.67 -5.29 -5.09
CA GLY A 5 -15.93 -5.14 -6.34
C GLY A 5 -14.58 -4.43 -6.17
N HIS A 6 -13.58 -4.92 -6.90
CA HIS A 6 -12.17 -4.51 -6.76
C HIS A 6 -11.89 -3.03 -7.07
N ARG A 7 -12.71 -2.39 -7.91
CA ARG A 7 -12.58 -0.93 -8.18
C ARG A 7 -13.04 -0.12 -6.97
N PHE A 8 -14.13 -0.49 -6.31
CA PHE A 8 -14.61 0.19 -5.11
C PHE A 8 -13.60 0.05 -3.98
N LEU A 9 -13.10 -1.17 -3.74
CA LEU A 9 -12.14 -1.46 -2.67
C LEU A 9 -10.85 -0.62 -2.78
N ARG A 10 -10.31 -0.43 -4.00
CA ARG A 10 -9.17 0.48 -4.24
C ARG A 10 -9.43 1.94 -3.87
N HIS A 11 -10.67 2.40 -3.91
CA HIS A 11 -11.00 3.76 -3.47
C HIS A 11 -11.07 3.84 -1.94
N VAL A 12 -11.57 2.79 -1.30
CA VAL A 12 -11.68 2.70 0.17
C VAL A 12 -10.32 2.73 0.85
N GLU A 13 -9.25 2.20 0.24
CA GLU A 13 -7.87 2.26 0.77
C GLU A 13 -7.32 3.67 1.01
N ARG A 14 -7.91 4.69 0.37
CA ARG A 14 -7.50 6.09 0.54
C ARG A 14 -8.29 6.81 1.63
N THR A 15 -9.11 6.07 2.39
CA THR A 15 -9.91 6.62 3.49
C THR A 15 -9.23 6.36 4.83
N ARG A 16 -9.66 7.10 5.85
CA ARG A 16 -9.14 7.00 7.23
C ARG A 16 -10.20 6.64 8.27
N LEU A 17 -11.44 6.50 7.83
CA LEU A 17 -12.62 6.20 8.62
C LEU A 17 -13.61 5.49 7.70
N LEU A 18 -14.18 4.38 8.17
CA LEU A 18 -15.23 3.65 7.47
C LEU A 18 -16.58 3.91 8.12
N VAL A 19 -17.61 4.13 7.31
CA VAL A 19 -18.98 4.26 7.78
C VAL A 19 -19.83 3.19 7.10
N HIS A 20 -20.25 2.20 7.88
CA HIS A 20 -21.07 1.10 7.40
C HIS A 20 -22.54 1.49 7.52
N ILE A 21 -23.21 1.69 6.39
CA ILE A 21 -24.66 1.92 6.37
C ILE A 21 -25.35 0.56 6.24
N ILE A 22 -25.99 0.13 7.32
CA ILE A 22 -26.64 -1.18 7.43
C ILE A 22 -28.15 -0.99 7.50
N ASP A 23 -28.91 -1.66 6.64
CA ASP A 23 -30.36 -1.69 6.75
C ASP A 23 -30.78 -2.57 7.92
N ILE A 24 -31.21 -1.98 9.03
CA ILE A 24 -31.59 -2.71 10.24
C ILE A 24 -33.05 -3.20 10.18
N ALA A 25 -33.89 -2.60 9.33
CA ALA A 25 -35.29 -3.00 9.20
C ALA A 25 -35.44 -4.37 8.53
N ALA A 26 -34.41 -4.83 7.80
CA ALA A 26 -34.30 -6.18 7.25
C ALA A 26 -35.54 -6.61 6.43
N ILE A 27 -36.26 -5.66 5.82
CA ILE A 27 -37.55 -5.89 5.14
C ILE A 27 -37.41 -6.90 4.00
N GLU A 28 -36.24 -6.94 3.37
CA GLU A 28 -35.90 -7.88 2.30
C GLU A 28 -35.48 -9.28 2.79
N GLY A 29 -35.65 -9.57 4.09
CA GLY A 29 -35.28 -10.86 4.71
C GLY A 29 -33.77 -11.05 4.90
N ARG A 30 -32.98 -9.97 4.86
CA ARG A 30 -31.52 -10.01 5.07
C ARG A 30 -31.19 -9.93 6.56
N ASN A 31 -30.11 -10.58 6.98
CA ASN A 31 -29.59 -10.44 8.34
C ASN A 31 -28.60 -9.26 8.41
N PRO A 32 -28.92 -8.17 9.13
CA PRO A 32 -28.09 -6.98 9.20
C PRO A 32 -26.67 -7.26 9.72
N LEU A 33 -26.56 -8.15 10.72
CA LEU A 33 -25.29 -8.51 11.33
C LEU A 33 -24.42 -9.34 10.40
N GLU A 34 -25.02 -10.25 9.65
CA GLU A 34 -24.29 -10.97 8.60
C GLU A 34 -23.83 -10.04 7.48
N ASP A 35 -24.63 -9.05 7.10
CA ASP A 35 -24.25 -8.09 6.07
C ASP A 35 -23.03 -7.27 6.51
N TYR A 36 -23.01 -6.80 7.75
CA TYR A 36 -21.84 -6.15 8.35
C TYR A 36 -20.59 -7.06 8.33
N ARG A 37 -20.73 -8.32 8.78
CA ARG A 37 -19.63 -9.29 8.80
C ARG A 37 -19.11 -9.62 7.40
N LYS A 38 -20.01 -9.78 6.42
CA LYS A 38 -19.64 -10.05 5.02
C LYS A 38 -18.85 -8.88 4.43
N ILE A 39 -19.28 -7.65 4.69
CA ILE A 39 -18.54 -6.44 4.26
C ILE A 39 -17.13 -6.44 4.85
N ASN A 40 -16.99 -6.65 6.17
CA ASN A 40 -15.68 -6.67 6.82
C ASN A 40 -14.79 -7.81 6.33
N GLN A 41 -15.34 -9.00 6.09
CA GLN A 41 -14.58 -10.10 5.48
C GLN A 41 -14.08 -9.76 4.07
N GLU A 42 -14.88 -9.06 3.27
CA GLU A 42 -14.44 -8.61 1.94
C GLU A 42 -13.33 -7.55 2.02
N LEU A 43 -13.42 -6.62 2.98
CA LEU A 43 -12.38 -5.62 3.24
C LEU A 43 -11.07 -6.28 3.68
N ALA A 44 -11.13 -7.18 4.67
CA ALA A 44 -9.96 -7.89 5.20
C ALA A 44 -9.27 -8.76 4.14
N LYS A 45 -10.04 -9.47 3.31
CA LYS A 45 -9.51 -10.27 2.19
C LYS A 45 -8.80 -9.42 1.14
N PHE A 46 -9.17 -8.15 1.01
CA PHE A 46 -8.57 -7.26 0.05
C PHE A 46 -7.28 -6.63 0.60
N ASN A 47 -7.33 -6.10 1.82
CA ASN A 47 -6.18 -5.50 2.49
C ASN A 47 -6.42 -5.48 4.01
N SER A 48 -5.53 -6.12 4.79
CA SER A 48 -5.68 -6.22 6.25
C SER A 48 -5.74 -4.86 6.95
N ARG A 49 -5.07 -3.83 6.39
CA ARG A 49 -5.14 -2.45 6.92
C ARG A 49 -6.55 -1.88 6.94
N LEU A 50 -7.44 -2.31 6.03
CA LEU A 50 -8.82 -1.81 5.97
C LEU A 50 -9.66 -2.24 7.16
N GLU A 51 -9.34 -3.40 7.75
CA GLU A 51 -10.01 -3.90 8.96
C GLU A 51 -9.60 -3.09 10.20
N GLU A 52 -8.38 -2.55 10.22
CA GLU A 52 -7.84 -1.74 11.31
C GLU A 52 -8.33 -0.27 11.28
N LEU A 53 -8.94 0.17 10.17
CA LEU A 53 -9.46 1.52 10.09
C LEU A 53 -10.59 1.70 11.12
N PRO A 54 -10.63 2.84 11.84
CA PRO A 54 -11.76 3.19 12.69
C PRO A 54 -13.08 3.07 11.93
N GLN A 55 -14.08 2.46 12.55
CA GLN A 55 -15.38 2.19 11.93
C GLN A 55 -16.52 2.80 12.76
N ILE A 56 -17.51 3.34 12.05
CA ILE A 56 -18.83 3.65 12.60
C ILE A 56 -19.86 2.81 11.86
N VAL A 57 -20.82 2.25 12.59
CA VAL A 57 -21.99 1.62 11.99
C VAL A 57 -23.19 2.55 12.10
N ALA A 58 -23.80 2.86 10.97
CA ALA A 58 -25.06 3.57 10.88
C ALA A 58 -26.18 2.59 10.54
N LEU A 59 -26.98 2.23 11.53
CA LEU A 59 -28.20 1.43 11.39
C LEU A 59 -29.28 2.30 10.75
N ASN A 60 -29.52 2.10 9.46
CA ASN A 60 -30.43 2.86 8.64
C ASN A 60 -31.81 2.21 8.54
N LYS A 61 -32.82 3.04 8.23
CA LYS A 61 -34.25 2.68 8.14
C LYS A 61 -34.90 2.38 9.49
N VAL A 62 -34.45 3.03 10.57
CA VAL A 62 -35.05 2.85 11.91
C VAL A 62 -36.50 3.31 12.03
N ASP A 63 -37.00 4.05 11.04
CA ASP A 63 -38.41 4.41 10.91
C ASP A 63 -39.30 3.21 10.53
N LEU A 64 -38.72 2.17 9.93
CA LEU A 64 -39.44 0.97 9.50
C LEU A 64 -39.25 -0.21 10.47
N LEU A 65 -38.60 0.05 11.61
CA LEU A 65 -38.25 -0.96 12.59
C LEU A 65 -39.48 -1.36 13.40
N ALA A 66 -39.92 -2.61 13.24
CA ALA A 66 -41.05 -3.17 13.99
C ALA A 66 -40.64 -3.65 15.39
N ASP A 67 -39.40 -4.12 15.55
CA ASP A 67 -38.87 -4.69 16.80
C ASP A 67 -37.52 -4.08 17.16
N ARG A 68 -37.49 -3.26 18.22
CA ARG A 68 -36.27 -2.61 18.72
C ARG A 68 -35.22 -3.58 19.25
N GLN A 69 -35.57 -4.81 19.60
CA GLN A 69 -34.60 -5.81 20.06
C GLN A 69 -33.54 -6.13 19.01
N LEU A 70 -33.84 -5.91 17.72
CA LEU A 70 -32.86 -6.07 16.65
C LEU A 70 -31.69 -5.09 16.78
N VAL A 71 -31.98 -3.84 17.18
CA VAL A 71 -30.94 -2.82 17.41
C VAL A 71 -30.08 -3.22 18.60
N GLU A 72 -30.72 -3.60 19.71
CA GLU A 72 -30.04 -4.00 20.95
C GLU A 72 -29.13 -5.21 20.70
N LYS A 73 -29.65 -6.28 20.10
CA LYS A 73 -28.85 -7.47 19.74
C LYS A 73 -27.70 -7.15 18.81
N PHE A 74 -27.91 -6.23 17.86
CA PHE A 74 -26.85 -5.81 16.95
C PHE A 74 -25.75 -5.06 17.72
N GLN A 75 -26.12 -4.11 18.58
CA GLN A 75 -25.18 -3.37 19.42
C GLN A 75 -24.41 -4.27 20.37
N GLU A 76 -25.09 -5.20 21.05
CA GLU A 76 -24.45 -6.19 21.93
C GLU A 76 -23.47 -7.10 21.18
N SER A 77 -23.73 -7.38 19.90
CA SER A 77 -22.86 -8.21 19.08
C SER A 77 -21.61 -7.51 18.56
N LEU A 78 -21.51 -6.18 18.74
CA LEU A 78 -20.39 -5.36 18.30
C LEU A 78 -19.68 -4.75 19.51
N GLU A 79 -18.54 -5.32 19.88
CA GLU A 79 -17.67 -4.73 20.90
C GLU A 79 -16.75 -3.67 20.27
N GLY A 80 -16.65 -2.51 20.91
CA GLY A 80 -15.68 -1.46 20.54
C GLY A 80 -16.00 -0.67 19.26
N VAL A 81 -17.13 -0.93 18.60
CA VAL A 81 -17.56 -0.21 17.39
C VAL A 81 -18.68 0.77 17.73
N GLU A 82 -18.56 2.02 17.27
CA GLU A 82 -19.56 3.05 17.52
C GLU A 82 -20.79 2.84 16.61
N VAL A 83 -21.98 2.72 17.20
CA VAL A 83 -23.23 2.42 16.48
C VAL A 83 -24.23 3.58 16.60
N TRP A 84 -24.79 3.99 15.46
CA TRP A 84 -25.75 5.09 15.35
C TRP A 84 -27.05 4.64 14.69
N GLU A 85 -28.19 5.00 15.29
CA GLU A 85 -29.51 4.86 14.68
C GLU A 85 -29.80 6.05 13.76
N ILE A 86 -30.08 5.79 12.47
CA ILE A 86 -30.46 6.81 11.50
C ILE A 86 -31.66 6.40 10.66
N SER A 87 -32.34 7.40 10.11
CA SER A 87 -33.29 7.22 9.02
C SER A 87 -32.97 8.23 7.93
N ALA A 88 -32.42 7.75 6.82
CA ALA A 88 -32.13 8.58 5.66
C ALA A 88 -33.43 9.18 5.07
N ALA A 89 -34.55 8.45 5.14
CA ALA A 89 -35.84 8.91 4.61
C ALA A 89 -36.41 10.10 5.39
N THR A 90 -36.30 10.08 6.73
CA THR A 90 -36.83 11.16 7.59
C THR A 90 -35.78 12.21 7.96
N GLY A 91 -34.50 11.93 7.74
CA GLY A 91 -33.38 12.74 8.19
C GLY A 91 -33.05 12.60 9.69
N ARG A 92 -33.72 11.70 10.41
CA ARG A 92 -33.44 11.43 11.83
C ARG A 92 -32.00 10.90 11.98
N GLY A 93 -31.25 11.48 12.92
CA GLY A 93 -29.90 11.03 13.30
C GLY A 93 -28.79 11.37 12.29
N THR A 94 -29.11 11.72 11.04
CA THR A 94 -28.10 11.95 9.99
C THR A 94 -27.23 13.17 10.26
N LYS A 95 -27.81 14.28 10.71
CA LYS A 95 -27.05 15.50 11.04
C LYS A 95 -26.07 15.25 12.20
N SER A 96 -26.52 14.59 13.25
CA SER A 96 -25.68 14.24 14.40
C SER A 96 -24.55 13.30 14.01
N LEU A 97 -24.84 12.30 13.17
CA LEU A 97 -23.83 11.39 12.64
C LEU A 97 -22.77 12.15 11.81
N ILE A 98 -23.17 13.08 10.95
CA ILE A 98 -22.23 13.91 10.17
C ILE A 98 -21.32 14.74 11.09
N VAL A 99 -21.88 15.36 12.13
CA VAL A 99 -21.09 16.13 13.13
C VAL A 99 -20.09 15.22 13.82
N ARG A 100 -20.51 14.02 14.24
CA ARG A 100 -19.62 13.04 14.89
C ARG A 100 -18.50 12.59 13.95
N ILE A 101 -18.82 12.27 12.70
CA ILE A 101 -17.84 11.93 11.67
C ILE A 101 -16.83 13.07 11.50
N ALA A 102 -17.28 14.32 11.45
CA ALA A 102 -16.39 15.48 11.33
C ALA A 102 -15.43 15.61 12.53
N GLN A 103 -15.91 15.35 13.75
CA GLN A 103 -15.08 15.35 14.96
C GLN A 103 -14.01 14.25 14.91
N LEU A 104 -14.39 13.01 14.60
CA LEU A 104 -13.44 11.91 14.44
C LEU A 104 -12.39 12.21 13.37
N LEU A 105 -12.81 12.75 12.24
CA LEU A 105 -11.90 13.15 11.17
C LEU A 105 -10.95 14.29 11.56
N ALA A 106 -11.30 15.12 12.55
CA ALA A 106 -10.40 16.15 13.07
C ALA A 106 -9.31 15.54 13.96
N GLU A 107 -9.62 14.47 14.69
CA GLU A 107 -8.71 13.76 15.59
C GLU A 107 -7.80 12.76 14.86
N LEU A 108 -8.33 12.12 13.81
CA LEU A 108 -7.59 11.09 13.08
C LEU A 108 -6.43 11.68 12.27
N PRO A 109 -5.26 11.01 12.26
CA PRO A 109 -4.14 11.43 11.45
C PRO A 109 -4.58 11.57 9.99
N LYS A 110 -4.16 12.65 9.34
CA LYS A 110 -4.42 12.82 7.91
C LYS A 110 -3.63 11.73 7.19
N VAL A 111 -4.32 10.85 6.49
CA VAL A 111 -3.67 9.98 5.50
C VAL A 111 -3.09 10.92 4.44
N PRO A 112 -1.77 10.91 4.21
CA PRO A 112 -1.19 11.78 3.20
C PRO A 112 -1.84 11.41 1.85
N LEU A 113 -2.22 12.44 1.08
CA LEU A 113 -2.94 12.26 -0.20
C LEU A 113 -2.11 11.47 -1.23
N ASN A 114 -0.80 11.49 -1.05
CA ASN A 114 0.09 10.46 -1.53
C ASN A 114 0.30 9.52 -0.35
N PRO A 115 0.10 8.18 -0.47
CA PRO A 115 0.76 7.29 0.46
C PRO A 115 2.21 7.76 0.58
N PRO A 116 2.87 7.69 1.75
CA PRO A 116 4.31 7.67 1.70
C PRO A 116 4.62 6.60 0.65
N GLU A 117 5.25 7.00 -0.46
CA GLU A 117 5.98 6.04 -1.29
C GLU A 117 6.69 5.20 -0.26
N GLN A 118 6.31 3.90 -0.18
CA GLN A 118 6.65 2.96 0.90
C GLN A 118 7.90 3.45 1.58
N GLU A 119 7.91 3.75 2.90
CA GLU A 119 9.08 4.24 3.63
C GLU A 119 10.33 3.65 2.98
N VAL A 120 10.89 4.39 2.03
CA VAL A 120 12.13 4.03 1.40
C VAL A 120 12.99 4.46 2.54
N GLU A 121 13.46 3.46 3.30
CA GLU A 121 14.51 3.62 4.29
C GLU A 121 15.37 4.77 3.81
N LEU A 122 15.36 5.89 4.58
CA LEU A 122 15.98 7.15 4.17
C LEU A 122 17.46 6.85 3.96
N ILE A 123 17.82 6.37 2.76
CA ILE A 123 19.15 6.45 2.22
C ILE A 123 19.31 7.95 2.10
N GLU A 124 20.14 8.52 2.97
CA GLU A 124 20.49 9.92 2.92
C GLU A 124 20.69 10.31 1.46
N LEU A 125 19.79 11.17 0.96
CA LEU A 125 19.85 11.69 -0.40
C LEU A 125 21.06 12.63 -0.48
N SER A 126 22.24 12.02 -0.59
CA SER A 126 23.40 12.66 -1.16
C SER A 126 23.07 12.96 -2.63
N PRO A 127 23.53 14.11 -3.13
CA PRO A 127 22.85 14.83 -4.19
C PRO A 127 22.97 14.07 -5.52
N GLN A 128 21.85 13.51 -6.00
CA GLN A 128 21.59 13.09 -7.39
C GLN A 128 22.70 12.22 -8.04
N GLN A 129 22.43 10.93 -8.32
CA GLN A 129 23.31 9.98 -9.05
C GLN A 129 24.31 9.22 -8.15
N GLY A 130 24.07 7.93 -7.92
CA GLY A 130 25.05 7.06 -7.26
C GLY A 130 24.97 5.64 -7.83
N ILE A 131 26.13 5.01 -7.97
CA ILE A 131 26.28 3.58 -8.25
C ILE A 131 26.29 2.85 -6.90
N ILE A 132 25.56 1.75 -6.78
CA ILE A 132 25.49 0.88 -5.60
C ILE A 132 26.12 -0.47 -5.96
N ILE A 133 26.82 -1.08 -5.02
CA ILE A 133 27.43 -2.40 -5.19
C ILE A 133 26.93 -3.30 -4.07
N ASN A 134 26.42 -4.47 -4.45
CA ASN A 134 25.95 -5.51 -3.54
C ASN A 134 26.74 -6.79 -3.79
N LYS A 135 27.28 -7.41 -2.74
CA LYS A 135 27.94 -8.70 -2.85
C LYS A 135 26.90 -9.83 -2.82
N LEU A 136 26.74 -10.58 -3.91
CA LEU A 136 25.75 -11.66 -4.03
C LEU A 136 26.30 -13.01 -3.57
N ALA A 137 27.60 -13.24 -3.78
CA ALA A 137 28.35 -14.43 -3.35
C ALA A 137 29.82 -14.05 -3.09
N ASP A 138 30.64 -14.98 -2.63
CA ASP A 138 32.04 -14.71 -2.27
C ASP A 138 32.88 -14.07 -3.39
N ASP A 139 32.55 -14.42 -4.65
CA ASP A 139 33.19 -14.03 -5.90
C ASP A 139 32.23 -13.32 -6.89
N VAL A 140 31.04 -12.91 -6.45
CA VAL A 140 30.03 -12.27 -7.33
C VAL A 140 29.54 -10.95 -6.75
N TYR A 141 29.68 -9.87 -7.53
CA TYR A 141 29.28 -8.51 -7.17
C TYR A 141 28.23 -7.97 -8.15
N ALA A 142 27.09 -7.53 -7.65
CA ALA A 142 26.07 -6.84 -8.42
C ALA A 142 26.24 -5.32 -8.33
N VAL A 143 26.33 -4.64 -9.47
CA VAL A 143 26.38 -3.19 -9.56
C VAL A 143 25.04 -2.68 -10.06
N SER A 144 24.40 -1.83 -9.26
CA SER A 144 23.12 -1.21 -9.57
C SER A 144 23.26 0.29 -9.72
N GLY A 145 22.55 0.86 -10.69
CA GLY A 145 22.56 2.29 -10.92
C GLY A 145 22.05 2.64 -12.31
N ARG A 146 21.06 3.52 -12.38
CA ARG A 146 20.39 3.90 -13.63
C ARG A 146 21.35 4.24 -14.77
N ARG A 147 22.44 4.96 -14.51
CA ARG A 147 23.40 5.37 -15.55
C ARG A 147 24.27 4.20 -16.04
N VAL A 148 24.70 3.32 -15.14
CA VAL A 148 25.56 2.18 -15.49
C VAL A 148 24.76 1.05 -16.12
N GLU A 149 23.52 0.83 -15.68
CA GLU A 149 22.59 -0.13 -16.31
C GLU A 149 22.20 0.29 -17.72
N ILE A 150 21.88 1.57 -17.96
CA ILE A 150 21.62 2.09 -19.32
C ILE A 150 22.86 1.96 -20.19
N LEU A 151 24.05 2.21 -19.64
CA LEU A 151 25.30 2.07 -20.37
C LEU A 151 25.53 0.60 -20.76
N ALA A 152 25.35 -0.34 -19.82
CA ALA A 152 25.50 -1.77 -20.06
C ALA A 152 24.49 -2.26 -21.11
N ALA A 153 23.20 -1.94 -20.95
CA ALA A 153 22.15 -2.37 -21.88
C ALA A 153 22.33 -1.83 -23.31
N LYS A 154 23.07 -0.73 -23.49
CA LYS A 154 23.37 -0.15 -24.82
C LYS A 154 24.71 -0.60 -25.39
N THR A 155 25.50 -1.35 -24.64
CA THR A 155 26.83 -1.80 -25.07
C THR A 155 26.71 -3.17 -25.72
N ASP A 156 27.32 -3.32 -26.89
CA ASP A 156 27.49 -4.62 -27.52
C ASP A 156 28.73 -5.31 -26.95
N PHE A 157 28.54 -6.25 -26.03
CA PHE A 157 29.62 -6.99 -25.36
C PHE A 157 30.26 -8.09 -26.24
N SER A 158 29.89 -8.20 -27.51
CA SER A 158 30.60 -9.03 -28.48
C SER A 158 31.69 -8.27 -29.25
N ASN A 159 31.79 -6.95 -29.05
CA ASN A 159 32.71 -6.06 -29.74
C ASN A 159 33.71 -5.43 -28.78
N ASP A 160 35.00 -5.77 -28.95
CA ASP A 160 36.11 -5.29 -28.11
C ASP A 160 36.17 -3.76 -27.98
N GLU A 161 35.83 -3.00 -29.03
CA GLU A 161 35.83 -1.53 -29.00
C GLU A 161 34.68 -0.98 -28.15
N ALA A 162 33.50 -1.60 -28.23
CA ALA A 162 32.35 -1.23 -27.40
C ALA A 162 32.60 -1.55 -25.92
N ILE A 163 33.25 -2.69 -25.64
CA ILE A 163 33.68 -3.08 -24.29
C ILE A 163 34.68 -2.06 -23.74
N ALA A 164 35.73 -1.70 -24.51
CA ALA A 164 36.70 -0.70 -24.08
C ALA A 164 36.06 0.65 -23.75
N ASN A 165 35.11 1.09 -24.58
CA ASN A 165 34.33 2.32 -24.34
C ASN A 165 33.47 2.22 -23.08
N PHE A 166 32.80 1.08 -22.86
CA PHE A 166 32.06 0.80 -21.63
C PHE A 166 32.95 0.94 -20.40
N TYR A 167 34.12 0.28 -20.39
CA TYR A 167 35.08 0.36 -19.28
C TYR A 167 35.53 1.80 -19.00
N GLN A 168 35.85 2.60 -20.02
CA GLN A 168 36.26 3.98 -19.84
C GLN A 168 35.15 4.87 -19.26
N VAL A 169 33.91 4.66 -19.68
CA VAL A 169 32.76 5.41 -19.17
C VAL A 169 32.43 4.97 -17.74
N ALA A 170 32.42 3.67 -17.46
CA ALA A 170 32.19 3.11 -16.13
C ALA A 170 33.27 3.57 -15.12
N LYS A 171 34.54 3.65 -15.55
CA LYS A 171 35.63 4.20 -14.75
C LYS A 171 35.41 5.67 -14.40
N ARG A 172 35.01 6.49 -15.37
CA ARG A 172 34.68 7.92 -15.11
C ARG A 172 33.45 8.10 -14.22
N MET A 173 32.56 7.11 -14.19
CA MET A 173 31.43 7.08 -13.27
C MET A 173 31.81 6.62 -11.86
N GLY A 174 33.04 6.12 -11.64
CA GLY A 174 33.52 5.66 -10.33
C GLY A 174 33.11 4.23 -9.97
N VAL A 175 32.64 3.43 -10.93
CA VAL A 175 32.19 2.04 -10.68
C VAL A 175 33.32 1.19 -10.07
N PHE A 176 34.52 1.25 -10.66
CA PHE A 176 35.64 0.42 -10.23
C PHE A 176 36.23 0.87 -8.89
N ASP A 177 36.19 2.17 -8.58
CA ASP A 177 36.63 2.69 -7.28
C ASP A 177 35.72 2.18 -6.15
N LEU A 178 34.42 2.05 -6.43
CA LEU A 178 33.46 1.48 -5.50
C LEU A 178 33.65 -0.05 -5.39
N LEU A 179 33.86 -0.77 -6.50
CA LEU A 179 34.09 -2.23 -6.47
C LEU A 179 35.37 -2.57 -5.68
N GLY A 180 36.41 -1.76 -5.83
CA GLY A 180 37.64 -1.90 -5.06
C GLY A 180 37.44 -1.70 -3.55
N LYS A 181 36.52 -0.80 -3.12
CA LYS A 181 36.17 -0.63 -1.70
C LYS A 181 35.47 -1.85 -1.12
N GLU A 182 34.66 -2.53 -1.92
CA GLU A 182 33.99 -3.78 -1.54
C GLU A 182 34.90 -5.01 -1.64
N GLY A 183 36.14 -4.83 -2.11
CA GLY A 183 37.18 -5.86 -2.07
C GLY A 183 37.14 -6.85 -3.23
N ILE A 184 36.65 -6.44 -4.41
CA ILE A 184 36.72 -7.26 -5.62
C ILE A 184 38.17 -7.64 -5.97
N LYS A 185 38.37 -8.85 -6.49
CA LYS A 185 39.66 -9.38 -6.94
C LYS A 185 39.61 -9.73 -8.43
N PRO A 186 40.77 -9.69 -9.12
CA PRO A 186 40.86 -10.24 -10.48
C PRO A 186 40.39 -11.70 -10.51
N GLY A 187 39.46 -12.02 -11.41
CA GLY A 187 38.78 -13.31 -11.50
C GLY A 187 37.38 -13.35 -10.89
N ASP A 188 36.97 -12.34 -10.11
CA ASP A 188 35.61 -12.23 -9.59
C ASP A 188 34.62 -11.81 -10.68
N THR A 189 33.33 -12.15 -10.52
CA THR A 189 32.27 -11.84 -11.49
C THR A 189 31.51 -10.58 -11.10
N VAL A 190 31.29 -9.68 -12.07
CA VAL A 190 30.51 -8.46 -11.92
C VAL A 190 29.22 -8.57 -12.75
N VAL A 191 28.08 -8.33 -12.10
CA VAL A 191 26.75 -8.38 -12.70
C VAL A 191 26.16 -6.97 -12.75
N ILE A 192 25.71 -6.53 -13.93
CA ILE A 192 25.08 -5.22 -14.15
C ILE A 192 23.80 -5.40 -14.97
N GLY A 193 22.65 -5.35 -14.30
CA GLY A 193 21.37 -5.68 -14.94
C GLY A 193 21.34 -7.13 -15.41
N GLU A 194 21.20 -7.34 -16.72
CA GLU A 194 21.19 -8.68 -17.35
C GLU A 194 22.59 -9.11 -17.86
N MET A 195 23.61 -8.26 -17.70
CA MET A 195 24.96 -8.53 -18.19
C MET A 195 25.88 -9.01 -17.08
N GLU A 196 26.74 -9.98 -17.38
CA GLU A 196 27.79 -10.48 -16.48
C GLU A 196 29.15 -10.49 -17.18
N PHE A 197 30.21 -10.15 -16.45
CA PHE A 197 31.59 -10.22 -16.95
C PHE A 197 32.57 -10.48 -15.81
N THR A 198 33.75 -11.00 -16.14
CA THR A 198 34.84 -11.21 -15.19
C THR A 198 35.66 -9.94 -15.02
N TYR A 199 35.99 -9.61 -13.77
CA TYR A 199 36.87 -8.49 -13.42
C TYR A 199 38.33 -8.87 -13.66
N GLU A 200 39.05 -8.05 -14.43
CA GLU A 200 40.49 -8.20 -14.73
C GLU A 200 41.35 -7.19 -13.96
#